data_AF-A0A536TLZ0-F1
#
_entry.id   AF-A0A536TLZ0-F1
#
_cell.length_a   1.000
_cell.length_b   1.000
_cell.length_c   1.000
_cell.angle_alpha   90.00
_cell.angle_beta   90.00
_cell.angle_gamma   90.00
#
_symmetry.space_group_name_H-M   'P 1'
#
loop_
_entity.id
_entity.type
_entity.pdbx_description
1 polymer ?
#
loop_
_entity_poly.entity_id
_entity_poly.type
_entity_poly.pdbx_seq_one_letter_code
_entity_poly.pdbx_strand_id
1 'polypeptide(L)' 'MIKIVGLLLVAAIATYGLRAFAQMRADVRPAMAPIGSSSSNGVSFAWFYDSTERTVVVCRIGQAPGDSVDCKAKTTLQ' A
#
# COMPACT_ATOMS: atom_id res chain seq x y z
N MET A 1 -16.75 -19.19 44.82
CA MET A 1 -16.63 -17.86 44.18
C MET A 1 -15.38 -17.70 43.31
N ILE A 2 -14.21 -18.22 43.72
CA ILE A 2 -12.95 -18.05 42.97
C ILE A 2 -12.96 -18.58 41.52
N LYS A 3 -13.72 -19.66 41.24
CA LYS A 3 -13.87 -20.23 39.90
C LYS A 3 -14.56 -19.28 38.92
N ILE A 4 -15.54 -18.52 39.41
CA ILE A 4 -16.29 -17.54 38.59
C ILE A 4 -15.38 -16.35 38.28
N VAL A 5 -14.60 -15.89 39.26
CA VAL A 5 -13.62 -14.83 39.08
C VAL A 5 -12.55 -15.22 38.07
N GLY A 6 -12.04 -16.46 38.15
CA GLY A 6 -11.07 -16.98 37.17
C GLY A 6 -11.65 -17.03 35.75
N LEU A 7 -12.91 -17.43 35.60
CA LEU A 7 -13.56 -17.50 34.29
C LEU A 7 -13.79 -16.12 33.67
N LEU A 8 -14.16 -15.13 34.49
CA LEU A 8 -14.29 -13.73 34.06
C LEU A 8 -12.94 -13.13 33.63
N LEU A 9 -11.86 -13.45 34.36
CA LEU A 9 -10.51 -12.99 34.02
C LEU A 9 -10.07 -13.53 32.66
N VAL A 10 -10.26 -14.83 32.42
CA VAL A 10 -9.92 -15.48 31.15
C VAL A 10 -10.72 -14.87 29.99
N ALA A 11 -12.03 -14.65 30.19
CA ALA A 11 -12.88 -14.01 29.19
C ALA A 11 -12.43 -12.58 28.86
N ALA A 12 -12.03 -11.80 29.87
CA ALA A 12 -11.52 -10.44 29.67
C ALA A 12 -10.22 -10.44 28.86
N ILE A 13 -9.27 -11.32 29.19
CA ILE A 13 -7.98 -11.44 28.49
C ILE A 13 -8.21 -11.88 27.04
N ALA A 14 -9.05 -12.89 26.81
CA ALA A 14 -9.35 -13.37 25.46
C ALA A 14 -9.99 -12.26 24.61
N THR A 15 -10.94 -11.52 25.17
CA THR A 15 -11.62 -10.42 24.45
C THR A 15 -10.66 -9.28 24.13
N TYR A 16 -9.79 -8.91 25.09
CA TYR A 16 -8.83 -7.82 24.91
C TYR A 16 -7.72 -8.20 23.92
N GLY A 17 -7.22 -9.44 24.00
CA GLY A 17 -6.27 -10.00 23.04
C GLY A 17 -6.83 -10.00 21.63
N LEU A 18 -8.04 -10.52 21.43
CA LEU A 18 -8.71 -10.53 20.12
C LEU A 18 -8.90 -9.11 19.57
N ARG A 19 -9.26 -8.14 20.42
CA ARG A 19 -9.36 -6.72 20.01
C ARG A 19 -8.00 -6.15 19.59
N ALA A 20 -6.93 -6.45 20.32
CA ALA A 20 -5.59 -5.99 19.97
C ALA A 20 -5.11 -6.58 18.64
N PHE A 21 -5.36 -7.88 18.40
CA PHE A 21 -5.04 -8.53 17.12
C PHE A 21 -5.90 -8.00 15.96
N ALA A 22 -7.20 -7.76 16.18
CA ALA A 22 -8.07 -7.16 15.17
C ALA A 22 -7.71 -5.70 14.85
N GLN A 23 -7.09 -4.99 15.79
CA GLN A 23 -6.58 -3.63 15.60
C GLN A 23 -5.20 -3.59 14.93
N MET A 24 -4.59 -4.73 14.64
CA MET A 24 -3.38 -4.80 13.83
C MET A 24 -3.74 -4.32 12.42
N ARG A 25 -3.60 -3.01 12.20
CA ARG A 25 -3.74 -2.40 10.88
C ARG A 25 -2.65 -3.01 10.03
N ALA A 26 -3.02 -3.96 9.18
CA ALA A 26 -2.18 -4.33 8.07
C ALA A 26 -1.93 -3.03 7.29
N ASP A 27 -0.66 -2.66 7.12
CA ASP A 27 -0.31 -1.50 6.31
C ASP A 27 -0.56 -1.89 4.84
N VAL A 28 -1.83 -1.79 4.42
CA VAL A 28 -2.26 -2.07 3.04
C VAL A 28 -2.08 -0.81 2.19
N ARG A 29 -1.09 0.04 2.51
CA ARG A 29 -0.73 1.13 1.62
C ARG A 29 -0.20 0.50 0.33
N PRO A 30 -0.78 0.82 -0.83
CA PRO A 30 -0.20 0.38 -2.10
C PRO A 30 1.23 0.92 -2.15
N ALA A 31 2.19 0.06 -2.49
CA ALA A 31 3.60 0.44 -2.58
C ALA A 31 3.83 1.67 -3.48
N MET A 32 2.91 1.89 -4.43
CA MET A 32 2.92 3.03 -5.35
C MET A 32 1.56 3.74 -5.38
N ALA A 33 1.55 5.05 -5.15
CA ALA A 33 0.38 5.90 -5.26
C ALA A 33 0.34 6.60 -6.64
N PRO A 34 -0.76 6.55 -7.40
CA PRO A 34 -0.86 7.24 -8.68
C PRO A 34 -0.88 8.76 -8.47
N ILE A 35 -0.05 9.49 -9.22
CA ILE A 35 0.01 10.95 -9.21
C ILE A 35 -0.80 11.53 -10.37
N GLY A 36 -0.70 10.92 -11.56
CA GLY A 36 -1.39 11.40 -12.74
C GLY A 36 -1.03 10.61 -14.00
N SER A 37 -1.63 11.00 -15.12
CA SER A 37 -1.31 10.48 -16.45
C SER A 37 -1.41 11.58 -17.50
N SER A 38 -0.69 11.39 -18.61
CA SER A 38 -0.68 12.32 -19.74
C SER A 38 -0.42 11.52 -20.99
N SER A 39 -0.99 11.97 -22.10
CA SER A 39 -0.77 11.36 -23.40
C SER A 39 -0.55 12.45 -24.44
N SER A 40 0.38 12.19 -25.35
CA SER A 40 0.67 13.08 -26.48
C SER A 40 1.27 12.26 -27.62
N ASN A 41 0.82 12.51 -28.86
CA ASN A 41 1.38 11.94 -30.08
C ASN A 41 1.64 10.41 -30.04
N GLY A 42 0.66 9.64 -29.54
CA GLY A 42 0.76 8.17 -29.50
C GLY A 42 1.66 7.60 -28.40
N VAL A 43 2.10 8.42 -27.46
CA VAL A 43 2.84 8.00 -26.26
C VAL A 43 2.04 8.37 -25.02
N SER A 44 1.89 7.41 -24.10
CA SER A 44 1.25 7.65 -22.80
C SER A 44 2.27 7.57 -21.67
N PHE A 45 2.11 8.44 -20.68
CA PHE A 45 2.91 8.50 -19.46
C PHE A 45 2.01 8.37 -18.24
N ALA A 46 2.47 7.60 -17.25
CA ALA A 46 1.85 7.49 -15.93
C ALA A 46 2.90 7.76 -14.85
N TRP A 47 2.53 8.56 -13.85
CA TRP A 47 3.40 8.92 -12.73
C TRP A 47 2.92 8.25 -11.45
N PHE A 48 3.85 7.69 -10.71
CA PHE A 48 3.61 7.02 -9.43
C PHE A 48 4.58 7.54 -8.37
N TYR A 49 4.11 7.64 -7.14
CA TYR A 49 4.94 7.91 -5.98
C TYR A 49 5.11 6.64 -5.16
N ASP A 50 6.35 6.21 -4.98
CA ASP A 50 6.71 5.13 -4.05
C ASP A 50 6.99 5.73 -2.67
N SER A 51 6.16 5.38 -1.68
CA SER A 51 6.33 5.88 -0.31
C SER A 51 7.45 5.18 0.47
N THR A 52 7.86 3.99 0.03
CA THR A 52 8.93 3.20 0.63
C THR A 52 10.28 3.82 0.31
N GLU A 53 10.50 4.11 -0.97
CA GLU A 53 11.75 4.70 -1.46
C GLU A 53 11.71 6.23 -1.49
N ARG A 54 10.53 6.84 -1.28
CA ARG A 54 10.26 8.27 -1.48
C ARG A 54 10.64 8.74 -2.88
N THR A 55 10.39 7.91 -3.89
CA THR A 55 10.75 8.18 -5.29
C THR A 55 9.51 8.42 -6.14
N VAL A 56 9.65 9.26 -7.16
CA VAL A 56 8.65 9.39 -8.23
C VAL A 56 9.11 8.56 -9.42
N VAL A 57 8.28 7.60 -9.82
CA VAL A 57 8.51 6.71 -10.97
C VAL A 57 7.61 7.15 -12.12
N VAL A 58 8.15 7.13 -13.34
CA VAL A 58 7.39 7.43 -14.55
C VAL A 58 7.44 6.24 -15.47
N CYS A 59 6.26 5.73 -15.82
CA CYS A 59 6.07 4.65 -16.77
C CYS A 59 5.62 5.22 -18.10
N ARG A 60 6.31 4.84 -19.18
CA ARG A 60 5.96 5.13 -20.56
C ARG A 60 5.33 3.88 -21.17
N ILE A 61 4.19 4.05 -21.82
CA ILE A 61 3.48 2.99 -22.55
C ILE A 61 3.46 3.39 -24.03
N GLY A 62 4.04 2.54 -24.87
CA GLY A 62 3.85 2.60 -26.32
C GLY A 62 2.48 2.01 -26.69
N GLN A 63 1.82 2.57 -27.71
CA GLN A 63 0.44 2.18 -28.06
C GLN A 63 0.36 1.01 -29.05
N ALA A 64 1.48 0.45 -29.52
CA ALA A 64 1.45 -0.72 -30.40
C ALA A 64 1.27 -2.01 -29.59
N PRO A 65 0.51 -3.00 -30.11
CA PRO A 65 0.43 -4.32 -29.50
C PRO A 65 1.82 -4.95 -29.37
N GLY A 66 2.23 -5.24 -28.13
CA GLY A 66 3.56 -5.79 -27.82
C GLY A 66 4.59 -4.75 -27.36
N ASP A 67 4.24 -3.47 -27.30
CA ASP A 67 5.10 -2.44 -26.70
C ASP A 67 5.31 -2.73 -25.20
N SER A 68 6.57 -2.67 -24.76
CA SER A 68 6.92 -2.81 -23.36
C SER A 68 6.59 -1.53 -22.57
N VAL A 69 6.23 -1.72 -21.30
CA VAL A 69 6.12 -0.62 -20.35
C VAL A 69 7.52 -0.31 -19.83
N ASP A 70 8.05 0.88 -20.12
CA ASP A 70 9.35 1.34 -19.59
C ASP A 70 9.12 2.27 -18.39
N CYS A 71 9.45 1.79 -17.18
CA CYS A 71 9.33 2.54 -15.94
C CYS A 71 10.71 2.98 -15.45
N LYS A 72 10.88 4.29 -15.21
CA LYS A 72 12.13 4.88 -14.72
C LYS A 72 11.88 5.81 -13.54
N ALA A 73 12.73 5.71 -12.52
CA ALA A 73 12.76 6.68 -11.44
C ALA A 73 13.16 8.06 -12.01
N LYS A 74 12.32 9.07 -11.76
CA LYS A 74 12.58 10.46 -12.20
C LYS A 74 13.29 11.27 -11.13
N THR A 75 12.90 11.12 -9.87
CA THR A 75 13.45 11.93 -8.78
C THR A 75 13.15 11.31 -7.42
N THR A 76 13.99 11.61 -6.43
CA THR A 76 13.79 11.27 -5.02
C THR A 76 13.33 12.52 -4.29
N LEU A 77 12.24 12.42 -3.52
CA LEU A 77 11.75 13.50 -2.68
C LEU A 77 12.49 13.45 -1.34
N GLN A 78 13.23 14.52 -1.02
CA GLN A 78 13.95 14.67 0.25
C GLN A 78 12.99 15.02 1.39
#